data_AF-A0A933MAZ0-F1
#
_entry.id   AF-A0A933MAZ0-F1
#
_cell.length_a   1.000
_cell.length_b   1.000
_cell.length_c   1.000
_cell.angle_alpha   90.00
_cell.angle_beta   90.00
_cell.angle_gamma   90.00
#
_symmetry.space_group_name_H-M   'P 1'
#
loop_
_entity.id
_entity.type
_entity.pdbx_description
1 polymer ?
#
loop_
_entity_poly.entity_id
_entity_poly.type
_entity_poly.pdbx_seq_one_letter_code
_entity_poly.pdbx_strand_id
1 'polypeptide(L)'
;MPLPTPPKKSNWENWGCVSSSTKASNRTNSCSSCIKRRTTRTARHNPFSRRYFRPSTSIVPQNPFSQSAPGSRKRVFGECIFNVGLTLNGKSFPATGAIVAKKGEKIRVRFMNEGLQIHPMHSHGYYMSVTHKDGFPLEHPYKADVLNIAPGERYDVIIVADEPGVWAFHCHILTHAESPHGMFGMVTALIVNEA
;
A
#
# COMPACT_ATOMS: atom_id res chain seq x y z
N MET A 1 38.21 -26.11 37.60
CA MET A 1 36.99 -25.68 36.89
C MET A 1 37.03 -26.23 35.47
N PRO A 2 36.13 -27.13 35.06
CA PRO A 2 35.87 -27.41 33.66
C PRO A 2 34.65 -26.61 33.18
N LEU A 3 34.78 -25.96 32.02
CA LEU A 3 33.68 -25.24 31.35
C LEU A 3 32.65 -26.25 30.79
N PRO A 4 31.35 -25.96 30.85
CA PRO A 4 30.33 -26.78 30.19
C PRO A 4 30.41 -26.63 28.66
N THR A 5 30.39 -27.77 27.97
CA THR A 5 30.29 -27.88 26.51
C THR A 5 28.93 -27.41 25.98
N PRO A 6 28.85 -26.91 24.73
CA PRO A 6 27.63 -26.30 24.18
C PRO A 6 26.54 -27.34 23.87
N PRO A 7 25.25 -27.05 24.13
CA PRO A 7 24.16 -27.88 23.62
C PRO A 7 23.93 -27.67 22.11
N LYS A 8 23.56 -28.77 21.46
CA LYS A 8 23.49 -29.00 20.01
C LYS A 8 22.52 -28.06 19.29
N LYS A 9 22.91 -27.66 18.07
CA LYS A 9 22.05 -26.98 17.09
C LYS A 9 20.76 -27.80 16.89
N SER A 10 19.62 -27.22 17.23
CA SER A 10 18.32 -27.75 16.83
C SER A 10 18.06 -27.37 15.38
N ASN A 11 17.67 -28.37 14.59
CA ASN A 11 17.44 -28.30 13.15
C ASN A 11 16.31 -27.32 12.81
N TRP A 12 16.60 -26.31 11.99
CA TRP A 12 15.58 -25.46 11.34
C TRP A 12 15.82 -25.25 9.84
N GLU A 13 16.60 -26.12 9.21
CA GLU A 13 16.67 -26.23 7.75
C GLU A 13 15.46 -27.03 7.25
N ASN A 14 14.35 -26.33 6.92
CA ASN A 14 13.41 -26.71 5.86
C ASN A 14 12.29 -25.67 5.74
N TRP A 15 12.46 -24.71 4.83
CA TRP A 15 11.34 -24.00 4.21
C TRP A 15 11.58 -23.95 2.70
N GLY A 16 10.97 -24.91 2.01
CA GLY A 16 10.84 -24.90 0.57
C GLY A 16 9.88 -23.80 0.14
N CYS A 17 10.23 -23.10 -0.93
CA CYS A 17 9.30 -22.30 -1.72
C CYS A 17 8.19 -23.21 -2.26
N VAL A 18 6.96 -23.02 -1.80
CA VAL A 18 5.78 -23.58 -2.48
C VAL A 18 5.15 -22.46 -3.30
N SER A 19 5.67 -22.26 -4.51
CA SER A 19 4.94 -21.56 -5.57
C SER A 19 3.97 -22.55 -6.21
N SER A 20 2.67 -22.42 -5.92
CA SER A 20 1.64 -23.14 -6.68
C SER A 20 1.50 -22.48 -8.06
N SER A 21 2.28 -22.95 -9.02
CA SER A 21 2.05 -22.64 -10.43
C SER A 21 0.78 -23.35 -10.89
N THR A 22 -0.29 -22.60 -11.12
CA THR A 22 -1.42 -23.12 -11.89
C THR A 22 -1.26 -22.60 -13.32
N LYS A 23 -1.08 -23.53 -14.28
CA LYS A 23 -1.08 -23.26 -15.72
C LYS A 23 -2.34 -22.48 -16.10
N ALA A 24 -2.16 -21.27 -16.63
CA ALA A 24 -3.17 -20.58 -17.42
C ALA A 24 -2.61 -20.26 -18.80
N SER A 25 -3.42 -20.61 -19.79
CA SER A 25 -3.14 -20.73 -21.21
C SER A 25 -2.86 -19.41 -21.93
N ASN A 26 -2.00 -19.50 -22.95
CA ASN A 26 -1.77 -18.56 -24.06
C ASN A 26 -2.99 -17.69 -24.43
N ARG A 27 -2.88 -16.37 -24.22
CA ARG A 27 -3.33 -15.34 -25.18
C ARG A 27 -2.37 -14.16 -25.15
N THR A 28 -1.47 -14.14 -26.12
CA THR A 28 -0.68 -12.98 -26.52
C THR A 28 -1.59 -11.95 -27.20
N ASN A 29 -1.66 -10.73 -26.70
CA ASN A 29 -1.98 -9.55 -27.51
C ASN A 29 -0.84 -8.54 -27.34
N SER A 30 0.18 -8.68 -28.18
CA SER A 30 1.16 -7.61 -28.41
C SER A 30 0.52 -6.55 -29.29
N CYS A 31 0.46 -5.30 -28.83
CA CYS A 31 0.25 -4.16 -29.71
C CYS A 31 1.59 -3.43 -29.85
N SER A 32 2.33 -3.84 -30.88
CA SER A 32 3.54 -3.17 -31.37
C SER A 32 3.14 -2.21 -32.49
N SER A 33 3.50 -0.94 -32.39
CA SER A 33 3.58 -0.01 -33.53
C SER A 33 4.82 0.87 -33.33
N CYS A 34 5.96 0.47 -33.89
CA CYS A 34 6.43 0.83 -35.24
C CYS A 34 6.58 2.35 -35.45
N ILE A 35 7.61 2.95 -34.84
CA ILE A 35 8.11 4.27 -35.23
C ILE A 35 8.99 4.08 -36.47
N LYS A 36 8.42 4.26 -37.66
CA LYS A 36 9.18 4.47 -38.89
C LYS A 36 9.65 5.92 -38.95
N ARG A 37 10.96 6.12 -38.83
CA ARG A 37 11.63 7.37 -39.23
C ARG A 37 11.40 7.58 -40.73
N ARG A 38 10.96 8.78 -41.13
CA ARG A 38 10.97 9.22 -42.53
C ARG A 38 11.80 10.48 -42.63
N THR A 39 12.95 10.35 -43.29
CA THR A 39 13.80 11.45 -43.77
C THR A 39 13.38 11.85 -45.18
N THR A 40 13.25 13.16 -45.44
CA THR A 40 13.44 13.88 -46.73
C THR A 40 13.04 15.35 -46.51
N ARG A 41 13.54 16.41 -47.16
CA ARG A 41 14.79 16.82 -47.83
C ARG A 41 14.52 18.30 -48.22
N THR A 42 15.41 19.22 -47.85
CA THR A 42 15.75 20.53 -48.47
C THR A 42 14.69 21.51 -49.04
N ALA A 43 14.76 22.80 -48.64
CA ALA A 43 14.72 23.98 -49.53
C ALA A 43 15.10 25.28 -48.75
N ARG A 44 16.29 25.86 -48.99
CA ARG A 44 16.62 27.11 -49.75
C ARG A 44 16.39 28.46 -49.03
N HIS A 45 17.48 29.25 -48.98
CA HIS A 45 17.60 30.67 -48.57
C HIS A 45 16.97 31.65 -49.57
N ASN A 46 16.50 32.84 -49.14
CA ASN A 46 17.18 34.17 -49.21
C ASN A 46 16.24 35.34 -48.73
N PRO A 47 16.63 36.64 -48.63
CA PRO A 47 16.46 37.47 -47.42
C PRO A 47 15.74 38.83 -47.67
N PHE A 48 15.84 39.74 -46.70
CA PHE A 48 15.52 41.19 -46.74
C PHE A 48 14.05 41.64 -46.58
N SER A 49 13.72 42.25 -45.44
CA SER A 49 13.69 43.73 -45.33
C SER A 49 13.44 44.20 -43.88
N ARG A 50 14.11 45.31 -43.55
CA ARG A 50 14.13 46.03 -42.26
C ARG A 50 12.85 46.82 -42.01
N ARG A 51 12.45 46.95 -40.73
CA ARG A 51 12.24 48.24 -40.00
C ARG A 51 11.73 48.00 -38.56
N TYR A 52 12.54 48.26 -37.53
CA TYR A 52 12.63 49.47 -36.67
C TYR A 52 11.58 49.57 -35.52
N PHE A 53 12.10 49.50 -34.28
CA PHE A 53 11.75 50.26 -33.05
C PHE A 53 10.44 49.99 -32.25
N ARG A 54 10.53 49.43 -31.03
CA ARG A 54 10.62 50.15 -29.72
C ARG A 54 10.62 49.19 -28.50
N PRO A 55 11.14 49.60 -27.32
CA PRO A 55 11.40 48.75 -26.16
C PRO A 55 10.34 48.87 -25.03
N SER A 56 10.50 47.99 -24.03
CA SER A 56 9.89 47.99 -22.69
C SER A 56 8.52 47.33 -22.55
N THR A 57 8.49 46.12 -22.01
CA THR A 57 7.96 45.84 -20.65
C THR A 57 8.17 44.38 -20.28
N SER A 58 8.52 44.14 -19.02
CA SER A 58 8.75 42.86 -18.37
C SER A 58 7.60 41.86 -18.59
N ILE A 59 7.92 40.67 -19.11
CA ILE A 59 7.01 39.52 -19.10
C ILE A 59 6.95 38.98 -17.66
N VAL A 60 5.88 39.32 -16.96
CA VAL A 60 5.44 38.58 -15.77
C VAL A 60 4.53 37.45 -16.28
N PRO A 61 4.79 36.17 -15.97
CA PRO A 61 3.91 35.09 -16.37
C PRO A 61 2.58 35.21 -15.59
N GLN A 62 1.50 35.48 -16.33
CA GLN A 62 0.15 35.52 -15.79
C GLN A 62 -0.31 34.09 -15.45
N ASN A 63 -0.67 33.90 -14.19
CA ASN A 63 -1.29 32.70 -13.64
C ASN A 63 -2.66 32.43 -14.33
N PRO A 64 -2.89 31.28 -14.98
CA PRO A 64 -4.16 31.03 -15.66
C PRO A 64 -5.15 30.33 -14.73
N PHE A 65 -5.57 31.02 -13.66
CA PHE A 65 -6.71 30.60 -12.84
C PHE A 65 -7.61 31.79 -12.54
N SER A 66 -8.50 32.11 -13.47
CA SER A 66 -9.86 32.59 -13.15
C SER A 66 -10.58 32.96 -14.46
N GLN A 67 -11.61 32.17 -14.79
CA GLN A 67 -12.94 32.59 -15.27
C GLN A 67 -13.59 31.42 -16.02
N SER A 68 -14.45 30.67 -15.34
CA SER A 68 -15.36 29.71 -15.98
C SER A 68 -16.72 30.37 -16.22
N ALA A 69 -17.14 30.43 -17.47
CA ALA A 69 -18.51 30.77 -17.87
C ALA A 69 -19.52 29.70 -17.39
N PRO A 70 -20.75 30.09 -17.02
CA PRO A 70 -21.76 29.15 -16.56
C PRO A 70 -22.36 28.39 -17.75
N GLY A 71 -22.38 27.05 -17.69
CA GLY A 71 -23.18 26.23 -18.62
C GLY A 71 -22.49 25.03 -19.27
N SER A 72 -21.18 24.84 -19.12
CA SER A 72 -20.57 23.57 -19.56
C SER A 72 -20.60 22.56 -18.42
N ARG A 73 -21.39 21.49 -18.61
CA ARG A 73 -21.34 20.27 -17.80
C ARG A 73 -19.93 19.70 -17.95
N LYS A 74 -18.99 20.18 -17.13
CA LYS A 74 -17.69 19.54 -16.98
C LYS A 74 -18.02 18.14 -16.49
N ARG A 75 -17.87 17.15 -17.38
CA ARG A 75 -17.53 15.81 -16.91
C ARG A 75 -16.27 16.04 -16.09
N VAL A 76 -16.44 16.13 -14.78
CA VAL A 76 -15.39 15.84 -13.84
C VAL A 76 -15.04 14.41 -14.21
N PHE A 77 -14.07 14.25 -15.11
CA PHE A 77 -13.24 13.06 -15.10
C PHE A 77 -12.81 13.02 -13.65
N GLY A 78 -13.46 12.14 -12.88
CA GLY A 78 -13.11 11.94 -11.50
C GLY A 78 -11.61 11.86 -11.49
N GLU A 79 -10.98 12.65 -10.64
CA GLU A 79 -9.65 12.34 -10.18
C GLU A 79 -9.75 10.93 -9.59
N CYS A 80 -9.65 9.92 -10.47
CA CYS A 80 -8.97 8.70 -10.18
C CYS A 80 -7.51 9.12 -10.02
N ILE A 81 -7.22 9.91 -8.97
CA ILE A 81 -5.99 9.65 -8.23
C ILE A 81 -6.07 8.15 -8.01
N PHE A 82 -5.24 7.44 -8.76
CA PHE A 82 -5.15 6.00 -8.71
C PHE A 82 -5.01 5.63 -7.23
N ASN A 83 -6.11 5.22 -6.61
CA ASN A 83 -6.14 4.77 -5.23
C ASN A 83 -5.62 3.32 -5.21
N VAL A 84 -4.45 3.09 -5.83
CA VAL A 84 -3.54 2.03 -5.40
C VAL A 84 -3.07 2.51 -4.04
N GLY A 85 -3.75 2.16 -2.95
CA GLY A 85 -3.41 2.83 -1.70
C GLY A 85 -3.80 2.11 -0.42
N LEU A 86 -5.05 1.68 -0.31
CA LEU A 86 -5.59 1.24 0.97
C LEU A 86 -6.01 -0.21 0.89
N THR A 87 -5.03 -1.09 0.95
CA THR A 87 -5.24 -2.53 0.82
C THR A 87 -4.47 -3.29 1.87
N LEU A 88 -5.06 -4.39 2.35
CA LEU A 88 -4.35 -5.43 3.08
C LEU A 88 -4.02 -6.54 2.07
N ASN A 89 -2.74 -6.82 1.87
CA ASN A 89 -2.25 -7.85 0.93
C ASN A 89 -2.84 -7.71 -0.49
N GLY A 90 -2.90 -6.48 -1.00
CA GLY A 90 -3.40 -6.16 -2.34
C GLY A 90 -4.93 -6.21 -2.51
N LYS A 91 -5.69 -6.43 -1.42
CA LYS A 91 -7.16 -6.42 -1.43
C LYS A 91 -7.73 -5.33 -0.53
N SER A 92 -8.84 -4.77 -0.96
CA SER A 92 -9.64 -3.81 -0.18
C SER A 92 -10.88 -4.51 0.36
N PHE A 93 -11.33 -4.17 1.56
CA PHE A 93 -12.58 -4.71 2.11
C PHE A 93 -13.75 -4.40 1.14
N PRO A 94 -14.67 -5.35 0.88
CA PRO A 94 -14.89 -6.64 1.55
C PRO A 94 -14.08 -7.83 0.99
N ALA A 95 -13.13 -7.62 0.08
CA ALA A 95 -12.36 -8.69 -0.54
C ALA A 95 -11.16 -9.18 0.31
N THR A 96 -10.89 -8.55 1.46
CA THR A 96 -9.81 -8.93 2.38
C THR A 96 -10.08 -10.30 3.01
N GLY A 97 -9.01 -11.07 3.25
CA GLY A 97 -9.12 -12.35 3.94
C GLY A 97 -9.18 -12.15 5.45
N ALA A 98 -10.15 -12.80 6.11
CA ALA A 98 -10.23 -12.84 7.56
C ALA A 98 -9.09 -13.67 8.15
N ILE A 99 -8.61 -13.26 9.33
CA ILE A 99 -7.70 -14.04 10.15
C ILE A 99 -8.56 -14.98 10.97
N VAL A 100 -8.37 -16.30 10.83
CA VAL A 100 -9.14 -17.31 11.54
C VAL A 100 -8.24 -18.01 12.55
N ALA A 101 -8.70 -18.14 13.78
CA ALA A 101 -8.03 -18.87 14.84
C ALA A 101 -9.03 -19.66 15.68
N LYS A 102 -8.53 -20.60 16.47
CA LYS A 102 -9.29 -21.28 17.52
C LYS A 102 -9.01 -20.65 18.88
N LYS A 103 -9.98 -20.77 19.78
CA LYS A 103 -9.80 -20.38 21.17
C LYS A 103 -8.56 -21.04 21.78
N GLY A 104 -7.69 -20.24 22.39
CA GLY A 104 -6.41 -20.65 22.99
C GLY A 104 -5.20 -20.56 22.05
N GLU A 105 -5.39 -20.31 20.76
CA GLU A 105 -4.26 -20.18 19.82
C GLU A 105 -3.53 -18.84 19.96
N LYS A 106 -2.24 -18.85 19.63
CA LYS A 106 -1.41 -17.63 19.53
C LYS A 106 -1.16 -17.32 18.08
N ILE A 107 -1.63 -16.15 17.65
CA ILE A 107 -1.50 -15.67 16.28
C ILE A 107 -0.33 -14.70 16.23
N ARG A 108 0.64 -14.96 15.35
CA ARG A 108 1.67 -13.97 15.01
C ARG A 108 1.23 -13.18 13.79
N VAL A 109 1.03 -11.89 13.96
CA VAL A 109 0.75 -10.95 12.87
C VAL A 109 2.03 -10.16 12.59
N ARG A 110 2.47 -10.17 11.35
CA ARG A 110 3.61 -9.37 10.88
C ARG A 110 3.06 -8.22 10.03
N PHE A 111 3.19 -7.01 10.54
CA PHE A 111 2.88 -5.81 9.78
C PHE A 111 4.06 -5.45 8.88
N MET A 112 3.76 -5.11 7.64
CA MET A 112 4.71 -4.53 6.69
C MET A 112 4.01 -3.39 5.99
N ASN A 113 4.49 -2.17 6.19
CA ASN A 113 3.96 -1.02 5.49
C ASN A 113 4.78 -0.76 4.22
N GLU A 114 4.26 -1.26 3.10
CA GLU A 114 4.83 -1.07 1.75
C GLU A 114 4.33 0.23 1.08
N GLY A 115 3.42 0.95 1.74
CA GLY A 115 2.81 2.18 1.23
C GLY A 115 3.59 3.44 1.59
N LEU A 116 2.98 4.59 1.27
CA LEU A 116 3.55 5.92 1.53
C LEU A 116 2.90 6.64 2.74
N GLN A 117 1.86 6.05 3.33
CA GLN A 117 1.10 6.65 4.42
C GLN A 117 1.30 5.85 5.72
N ILE A 118 1.13 6.52 6.86
CA ILE A 118 1.11 5.83 8.15
C ILE A 118 -0.19 5.05 8.32
N HIS A 119 -0.13 3.92 9.02
CA HIS A 119 -1.28 3.05 9.24
C HIS A 119 -1.35 2.61 10.72
N PRO A 120 -2.15 3.29 11.58
CA PRO A 120 -2.49 2.79 12.91
C PRO A 120 -3.37 1.55 12.79
N MET A 121 -2.83 0.36 12.99
CA MET A 121 -3.62 -0.87 12.94
C MET A 121 -4.24 -1.14 14.31
N HIS A 122 -5.55 -1.29 14.36
CA HIS A 122 -6.33 -1.48 15.59
C HIS A 122 -7.03 -2.85 15.61
N SER A 123 -6.79 -3.63 16.66
CA SER A 123 -7.49 -4.90 16.88
C SER A 123 -8.60 -4.71 17.92
N HIS A 124 -9.84 -5.02 17.54
CA HIS A 124 -10.95 -5.05 18.49
C HIS A 124 -10.82 -6.27 19.40
N GLY A 125 -11.25 -6.14 20.66
CA GLY A 125 -11.29 -7.23 21.66
C GLY A 125 -9.94 -7.72 22.17
N TYR A 126 -8.84 -7.42 21.46
CA TYR A 126 -7.54 -8.01 21.71
C TYR A 126 -6.43 -6.98 21.81
N TYR A 127 -5.55 -7.18 22.79
CA TYR A 127 -4.26 -6.50 22.81
C TYR A 127 -3.24 -7.23 21.94
N MET A 128 -2.51 -6.48 21.14
CA MET A 128 -1.36 -6.94 20.39
C MET A 128 -0.11 -6.79 21.26
N SER A 129 0.57 -7.91 21.55
CA SER A 129 1.87 -7.87 22.23
C SER A 129 2.96 -7.65 21.19
N VAL A 130 3.53 -6.46 21.13
CA VAL A 130 4.60 -6.09 20.19
C VAL A 130 5.91 -6.70 20.64
N THR A 131 6.48 -7.56 19.80
CA THR A 131 7.66 -8.37 20.14
C THR A 131 8.88 -8.02 19.32
N HIS A 132 8.71 -7.60 18.07
CA HIS A 132 9.81 -7.24 17.19
C HIS A 132 9.51 -5.94 16.46
N LYS A 133 10.57 -5.18 16.17
CA LYS A 133 10.57 -4.05 15.25
C LYS A 133 11.65 -4.28 14.19
N ASP A 134 11.27 -4.13 12.91
CA ASP A 134 12.13 -4.31 11.74
C ASP A 134 12.92 -5.64 11.71
N GLY A 135 12.32 -6.69 12.32
CA GLY A 135 12.91 -8.03 12.41
C GLY A 135 13.76 -8.28 13.66
N PHE A 136 14.05 -7.25 14.46
CA PHE A 136 14.81 -7.37 15.70
C PHE A 136 13.88 -7.49 16.91
N PRO A 137 14.14 -8.40 17.86
CA PRO A 137 13.35 -8.50 19.08
C PRO A 137 13.51 -7.22 19.92
N LEU A 138 12.42 -6.75 20.49
CA LEU A 138 12.43 -5.64 21.45
C LEU A 138 12.97 -6.13 22.80
N GLU A 139 13.84 -5.33 23.43
CA GLU A 139 14.30 -5.59 24.80
C GLU A 139 13.13 -5.59 25.80
N HIS A 140 12.17 -4.71 25.56
CA HIS A 140 10.96 -4.56 26.35
C HIS A 140 9.72 -4.66 25.45
N PRO A 141 9.17 -5.88 25.26
CA PRO A 141 7.89 -6.06 24.61
C PRO A 141 6.79 -5.29 25.36
N TYR A 142 5.87 -4.69 24.61
CA TYR A 142 4.76 -3.93 25.17
C TYR A 142 3.44 -4.33 24.52
N LYS A 143 2.32 -4.02 25.19
CA LYS A 143 0.98 -4.27 24.66
C LYS A 143 0.42 -2.99 24.04
N ALA A 144 -0.27 -3.15 22.92
CA ALA A 144 -0.99 -2.07 22.25
C ALA A 144 -2.28 -2.61 21.62
N ASP A 145 -3.36 -1.86 21.71
CA ASP A 145 -4.61 -2.11 20.97
C ASP A 145 -4.58 -1.44 19.59
N VAL A 146 -3.85 -0.32 19.46
CA VAL A 146 -3.55 0.40 18.22
C VAL A 146 -2.03 0.50 18.05
N LEU A 147 -1.52 0.03 16.91
CA LEU A 147 -0.10 0.12 16.58
C LEU A 147 0.11 1.00 15.33
N ASN A 148 0.78 2.14 15.50
CA ASN A 148 1.20 2.99 14.39
C ASN A 148 2.35 2.33 13.63
N ILE A 149 2.15 2.06 12.33
CA ILE A 149 3.20 1.57 11.44
C ILE A 149 3.48 2.63 10.37
N ALA A 150 4.69 3.20 10.38
CA ALA A 150 5.12 4.16 9.36
C ALA A 150 5.62 3.47 8.08
N PRO A 151 5.68 4.19 6.94
CA PRO A 151 6.23 3.65 5.70
C PRO A 151 7.60 2.99 5.87
N GLY A 152 7.74 1.75 5.40
CA GLY A 152 8.97 0.97 5.49
C GLY A 152 9.22 0.25 6.82
N GLU A 153 8.42 0.53 7.86
CA GLU A 153 8.52 -0.18 9.14
C GLU A 153 7.85 -1.55 9.07
N ARG A 154 8.39 -2.48 9.87
CA ARG A 154 7.78 -3.78 10.14
C ARG A 154 7.64 -4.00 11.64
N TYR A 155 6.53 -4.57 12.06
CA TYR A 155 6.33 -4.97 13.45
C TYR A 155 5.80 -6.40 13.51
N ASP A 156 6.31 -7.16 14.47
CA ASP A 156 5.74 -8.47 14.79
C ASP A 156 4.98 -8.39 16.10
N VAL A 157 3.72 -8.78 16.05
CA VAL A 157 2.86 -8.83 17.22
C VAL A 157 2.30 -10.22 17.45
N ILE A 158 2.06 -10.53 18.71
CA ILE A 158 1.36 -11.74 19.14
C ILE A 158 0.00 -11.36 19.69
N ILE A 159 -1.03 -12.00 19.17
CA ILE A 159 -2.40 -11.95 19.68
C ILE A 159 -2.71 -13.32 20.28
N VAL A 160 -3.24 -13.34 21.51
CA VAL A 160 -3.70 -14.57 22.16
C VAL A 160 -5.21 -14.61 22.01
N ALA A 161 -5.73 -15.58 21.26
CA ALA A 161 -7.16 -15.68 20.94
C ALA A 161 -7.93 -16.37 22.08
N ASP A 162 -8.21 -15.66 23.17
CA ASP A 162 -8.90 -16.20 24.36
C ASP A 162 -10.44 -16.07 24.32
N GLU A 163 -10.98 -15.13 23.54
CA GLU A 163 -12.42 -14.87 23.43
C GLU A 163 -13.00 -15.19 22.02
N PRO A 164 -13.87 -16.21 21.90
CA PRO A 164 -14.52 -16.56 20.65
C PRO A 164 -15.44 -15.44 20.14
N GLY A 165 -15.46 -15.21 18.83
CA GLY A 165 -16.25 -14.14 18.23
C GLY A 165 -15.69 -13.62 16.90
N VAL A 166 -16.33 -12.59 16.38
CA VAL A 166 -15.89 -11.88 15.17
C VAL A 166 -15.51 -10.46 15.57
N TRP A 167 -14.23 -10.15 15.42
CA TRP A 167 -13.62 -8.91 15.88
C TRP A 167 -13.13 -8.12 14.68
N ALA A 168 -13.46 -6.83 14.60
CA ALA A 168 -12.94 -5.98 13.54
C ALA A 168 -11.42 -5.75 13.74
N PHE A 169 -10.68 -5.74 12.63
CA PHE A 169 -9.26 -5.45 12.63
C PHE A 169 -8.96 -4.52 11.46
N HIS A 170 -8.64 -3.26 11.75
CA HIS A 170 -8.62 -2.23 10.71
C HIS A 170 -7.62 -1.13 10.98
N CYS A 171 -7.36 -0.31 9.95
CA CYS A 171 -6.66 0.94 10.15
C CYS A 171 -7.57 1.97 10.87
N HIS A 172 -7.03 2.67 11.86
CA HIS A 172 -7.73 3.65 12.68
C HIS A 172 -7.70 5.07 12.10
N ILE A 173 -7.21 5.23 10.87
CA ILE A 173 -7.47 6.45 10.09
C ILE A 173 -8.80 6.24 9.36
N LEU A 174 -9.82 7.03 9.72
CA LEU A 174 -11.19 6.83 9.25
C LEU A 174 -11.30 6.81 7.72
N THR A 175 -10.61 7.73 7.06
CA THR A 175 -10.56 7.80 5.58
C THR A 175 -9.88 6.58 4.94
N HIS A 176 -9.22 5.71 5.71
CA HIS A 176 -8.60 4.48 5.25
C HIS A 176 -9.48 3.23 5.45
N ALA A 177 -10.54 3.35 6.24
CA ALA A 177 -11.39 2.24 6.67
C ALA A 177 -12.89 2.46 6.36
N GLU A 178 -13.31 3.70 6.12
CA GLU A 178 -14.72 4.07 5.92
C GLU A 178 -14.91 5.13 4.83
N SER A 179 -15.93 4.89 4.00
CA SER A 179 -16.42 5.82 3.00
C SER A 179 -17.90 6.14 3.27
N PRO A 180 -18.48 7.16 2.61
CA PRO A 180 -19.92 7.41 2.68
C PRO A 180 -20.82 6.23 2.28
N HIS A 181 -20.25 5.20 1.62
CA HIS A 181 -20.94 3.99 1.20
C HIS A 181 -20.70 2.78 2.12
N GLY A 182 -20.05 3.00 3.27
CA GLY A 182 -19.72 1.97 4.27
C GLY A 182 -18.22 1.68 4.36
N MET A 183 -17.90 0.59 5.07
CA MET A 183 -16.52 0.17 5.29
C MET A 183 -15.84 -0.23 3.99
N PHE A 184 -14.59 0.21 3.82
CA PHE A 184 -13.76 -0.10 2.66
C PHE A 184 -12.28 -0.04 3.06
N GLY A 185 -11.36 -0.41 2.17
CA GLY A 185 -9.95 -0.17 2.40
C GLY A 185 -9.31 -1.21 3.30
N MET A 186 -8.57 -0.74 4.32
CA MET A 186 -7.77 -1.59 5.21
C MET A 186 -8.59 -2.08 6.40
N VAL A 187 -9.52 -2.97 6.12
CA VAL A 187 -10.37 -3.61 7.11
C VAL A 187 -10.32 -5.11 6.88
N THR A 188 -10.21 -5.88 7.95
CA THR A 188 -10.41 -7.32 7.97
C THR A 188 -11.10 -7.71 9.28
N ALA A 189 -11.38 -9.01 9.44
CA ALA A 189 -11.92 -9.58 10.66
C ALA A 189 -10.93 -10.58 11.26
N LEU A 190 -10.82 -10.58 12.58
CA LEU A 190 -10.27 -11.67 13.37
C LEU A 190 -11.45 -12.53 13.86
N ILE A 191 -11.53 -13.75 13.33
CA ILE A 191 -12.57 -14.72 13.67
C ILE A 191 -11.95 -15.75 14.59
N VAL A 192 -12.46 -15.84 15.81
CA VAL A 192 -12.05 -16.83 16.79
C VAL A 192 -13.19 -17.82 16.97
N ASN A 193 -12.95 -19.06 16.52
CA ASN A 193 -13.90 -20.15 16.68
C ASN A 193 -13.72 -20.81 18.06
N GLU A 194 -14.82 -21.39 18.56
CA GLU A 194 -14.73 -22.33 19.67
C GLU A 194 -13.80 -23.51 19.30
N ALA A 195 -13.13 -24.06 20.32
CA ALA A 195 -12.10 -25.09 20.18
C ALA A 195 -12.64 -26.45 19.73
#